data_AF-A0A3B0M377-F1
#
_entry.id   AF-A0A3B0M377-F1
#
_cell.length_a   1.000
_cell.length_b   1.000
_cell.length_c   1.000
_cell.angle_alpha   90.00
_cell.angle_beta   90.00
_cell.angle_gamma   90.00
#
_symmetry.space_group_name_H-M   'P 1'
#
loop_
_entity.id
_entity.type
_entity.pdbx_description
1 polymer ?
#
loop_
_entity_poly.entity_id
_entity_poly.type
_entity_poly.pdbx_seq_one_letter_code
_entity_poly.pdbx_strand_id
1 'polypeptide(L)' 'MATSSLLEHIINASSSSGHTVADFFMGSGSTVKAAIKSGRLAIGVELETDRFLQTKKEIENLSQSLHQLKGPYPC' A
#
# COMPACT_ATOMS: atom_id res chain seq x y z
N MET A 1 -0.31 -7.01 16.47
CA MET A 1 -1.01 -5.84 15.88
C MET A 1 -0.02 -4.71 15.69
N ALA A 2 0.66 -4.63 14.55
CA ALA A 2 1.19 -3.34 14.12
C ALA A 2 -0.01 -2.55 13.60
N THR A 3 -0.43 -1.54 14.34
CA THR A 3 -1.57 -0.70 13.97
C THR A 3 -1.19 0.11 12.73
N SER A 4 -2.07 0.18 11.71
CA SER A 4 -1.87 0.91 10.43
C SER A 4 -1.18 2.28 10.60
N SER A 5 -1.46 2.95 11.73
CA SER A 5 -0.91 4.25 12.12
C SER A 5 0.63 4.33 12.21
N LEU A 6 1.33 3.28 12.69
CA LEU A 6 2.79 3.34 12.83
C LEU A 6 3.48 3.29 11.47
N LEU A 7 3.03 2.40 10.58
CA LEU A 7 3.59 2.29 9.23
C LEU A 7 3.32 3.55 8.42
N GLU A 8 2.11 4.10 8.52
CA GLU A 8 1.79 5.40 7.91
C GLU A 8 2.68 6.52 8.45
N HIS A 9 2.95 6.56 9.76
CA HIS A 9 3.88 7.53 10.35
C HIS A 9 5.30 7.39 9.79
N ILE A 10 5.84 6.17 9.75
CA ILE A 10 7.19 5.90 9.19
C ILE A 10 7.27 6.32 7.72
N ILE A 11 6.29 5.95 6.91
CA ILE A 11 6.26 6.28 5.48
C ILE A 11 6.18 7.80 5.28
N ASN A 12 5.37 8.49 6.08
CA ASN A 12 5.23 9.94 6.04
C ASN A 12 6.50 10.67 6.48
N ALA A 13 7.24 10.14 7.46
CA ALA A 13 8.48 10.72 7.93
C ALA A 13 9.68 10.45 6.98
N SER A 14 9.62 9.37 6.19
CA SER A 14 10.77 8.89 5.38
C SER A 14 10.63 9.09 3.87
N SER A 15 9.46 9.52 3.38
CA SER A 15 9.22 9.69 1.94
C SER A 15 8.19 10.78 1.67
N SER A 16 8.21 11.38 0.46
CA SER A 16 7.18 12.30 0.00
C SER A 16 6.05 11.57 -0.74
N SER A 17 4.89 12.19 -0.91
CA SER A 17 3.84 11.66 -1.80
C SER A 17 4.36 11.46 -3.22
N GLY A 18 3.86 10.44 -3.91
CA GLY A 18 4.36 10.06 -5.25
C GLY A 18 5.68 9.28 -5.27
N HIS A 19 6.45 9.24 -4.17
CA HIS A 19 7.62 8.36 -4.07
C HIS A 19 7.21 6.88 -4.04
N THR A 20 8.17 6.00 -4.31
CA THR A 20 7.96 4.54 -4.30
C THR A 20 8.47 3.93 -2.99
N VAL A 21 7.66 3.09 -2.36
CA VAL A 21 8.03 2.27 -1.20
C VAL A 21 8.13 0.80 -1.64
N ALA A 22 9.24 0.14 -1.33
CA ALA A 22 9.44 -1.28 -1.64
C ALA A 22 9.44 -2.12 -0.35
N ASP A 23 8.72 -3.23 -0.37
CA ASP A 23 8.69 -4.23 0.70
C ASP A 23 9.00 -5.61 0.13
N PHE A 24 10.15 -6.19 0.50
CA PHE A 24 10.60 -7.49 0.00
C PHE A 24 10.07 -8.67 0.80
N PHE A 25 9.37 -8.42 1.92
CA PHE A 25 8.77 -9.41 2.78
C PHE A 25 7.30 -9.04 3.02
N MET A 26 6.57 -8.89 1.91
CA MET A 26 5.26 -8.24 1.90
C MET A 26 4.26 -8.91 2.84
N GLY A 27 4.25 -10.24 2.98
CA GLY A 27 3.41 -10.94 3.94
C GLY A 27 1.92 -10.64 3.75
N SER A 28 1.28 -9.94 4.70
CA SER A 28 -0.12 -9.48 4.59
C SER A 28 -0.31 -8.20 3.77
N GLY A 29 0.78 -7.60 3.27
CA GLY A 29 0.79 -6.35 2.54
C GLY A 29 0.55 -5.11 3.39
N SER A 30 0.81 -5.14 4.70
CA SER A 30 0.57 -3.99 5.58
C SER A 30 1.33 -2.73 5.14
N THR A 31 2.59 -2.87 4.75
CA THR A 31 3.43 -1.76 4.27
C THR A 31 2.91 -1.20 2.95
N VAL A 32 2.58 -2.09 2.00
CA VAL A 32 2.05 -1.72 0.69
C VAL A 32 0.71 -0.98 0.83
N LYS A 33 -0.21 -1.50 1.66
CA LYS A 33 -1.50 -0.86 1.94
C LYS A 33 -1.33 0.51 2.58
N ALA A 34 -0.41 0.66 3.54
CA ALA A 34 -0.11 1.94 4.17
C ALA A 34 0.51 2.95 3.20
N ALA A 35 1.41 2.51 2.32
CA ALA A 35 2.02 3.34 1.28
C ALA A 35 0.97 3.88 0.30
N ILE A 36 0.09 3.01 -0.21
CA ILE A 36 -0.97 3.38 -1.15
C ILE A 36 -1.94 4.39 -0.50
N LYS A 37 -2.41 4.12 0.72
CA LYS A 37 -3.27 5.07 1.47
C LYS A 37 -2.61 6.43 1.68
N SER A 38 -1.30 6.42 1.90
CA SER A 38 -0.50 7.63 2.06
C SER A 38 -0.18 8.32 0.72
N GLY A 39 -0.66 7.82 -0.42
CA GLY A 39 -0.43 8.43 -1.74
C GLY A 39 0.98 8.17 -2.30
N ARG A 40 1.62 7.06 -1.93
CA ARG A 40 2.88 6.58 -2.52
C ARG A 40 2.60 5.48 -3.53
N LEU A 41 3.54 5.28 -4.45
CA LEU A 41 3.63 4.05 -5.24
C LEU A 41 4.22 2.94 -4.35
N ALA A 42 3.86 1.69 -4.60
CA ALA A 42 4.31 0.57 -3.78
C ALA A 42 4.72 -0.64 -4.61
N ILE A 43 5.80 -1.29 -4.22
CA ILE A 43 6.29 -2.57 -4.77
C ILE A 43 6.33 -3.57 -3.62
N GLY A 44 5.67 -4.71 -3.79
CA GLY A 44 5.68 -5.80 -2.80
C GLY A 44 6.19 -7.09 -3.41
N VAL A 45 7.08 -7.78 -2.71
CA VAL A 45 7.56 -9.12 -3.08
C VAL A 45 7.13 -10.10 -1.98
N GLU A 46 6.57 -11.23 -2.40
CA GLU A 46 6.22 -12.37 -1.56
C GLU A 46 6.53 -13.65 -2.34
N LEU A 47 7.14 -14.64 -1.69
CA LEU A 47 7.58 -15.87 -2.32
C LEU A 47 6.49 -16.95 -2.29
N GLU A 48 5.65 -16.93 -1.25
CA GLU A 48 4.55 -17.88 -1.12
C GLU A 48 3.40 -17.46 -2.03
N THR A 49 3.05 -18.33 -2.99
CA THR A 49 2.15 -17.99 -4.10
C THR A 49 0.73 -17.73 -3.60
N ASP A 50 0.21 -18.56 -2.70
CA ASP A 50 -1.16 -18.41 -2.21
C ASP A 50 -1.30 -17.12 -1.40
N ARG A 51 -0.31 -16.82 -0.56
CA ARG A 51 -0.22 -15.59 0.22
C ARG A 51 -0.09 -14.36 -0.67
N PHE A 52 0.72 -14.45 -1.72
CA PHE A 52 0.88 -13.39 -2.71
C PHE A 52 -0.44 -13.09 -3.40
N LEU A 53 -1.14 -14.11 -3.92
CA LEU A 53 -2.40 -13.95 -4.64
C LEU A 53 -3.50 -13.38 -3.75
N GLN A 54 -3.59 -13.83 -2.50
CA GLN A 54 -4.50 -13.27 -1.50
C GLN A 54 -4.23 -11.78 -1.30
N THR A 55 -2.97 -11.42 -1.01
CA THR A 55 -2.57 -10.04 -0.69
C THR A 55 -2.73 -9.12 -1.89
N LYS A 56 -2.41 -9.61 -3.09
CA LYS A 56 -2.62 -8.90 -4.36
C LYS A 56 -4.09 -8.52 -4.53
N LYS A 57 -5.01 -9.47 -4.36
CA LYS A 57 -6.45 -9.23 -4.47
C LYS A 57 -6.94 -8.17 -3.47
N GLU A 58 -6.44 -8.21 -2.24
CA GLU A 58 -6.77 -7.22 -1.22
C GLU A 58 -6.27 -5.80 -1.59
N ILE A 59 -5.07 -5.69 -2.18
CA ILE A 59 -4.49 -4.42 -2.63
C ILE A 59 -5.23 -3.88 -3.86
N GLU A 60 -5.61 -4.73 -4.80
CA GLU A 60 -6.37 -4.34 -6.00
C GLU A 60 -7.75 -3.77 -5.60
N ASN A 61 -8.45 -4.44 -4.68
CA ASN A 61 -9.73 -3.96 -4.14
C ASN A 61 -9.59 -2.60 -3.43
N LEU A 62 -8.52 -2.44 -2.64
CA LEU A 62 -8.20 -1.17 -1.99
C LEU A 62 -7.97 -0.05 -3.01
N SER A 63 -7.19 -0.32 -4.05
CA SER A 63 -6.83 0.66 -5.09
C SER A 63 -8.05 1.09 -5.90
N GLN A 64 -8.96 0.17 -6.23
CA GLN A 64 -10.24 0.47 -6.88
C GLN A 64 -11.14 1.34 -6.00
N SER A 65 -11.25 1.01 -4.72
CA SER A 65 -12.04 1.77 -3.75
C SER A 65 -11.53 3.22 -3.61
N LEU A 66 -10.21 3.41 -3.62
CA LEU A 66 -9.60 4.74 -3.55
C LEU A 66 -9.80 5.55 -4.84
N HIS A 67 -9.81 4.90 -6.02
CA HIS A 67 -10.10 5.58 -7.28
C HIS A 67 -11.55 6.08 -7.36
N GLN A 68 -12.52 5.30 -6.87
CA GLN A 68 -13.92 5.75 -6.82
C GLN A 68 -14.17 6.92 -5.86
N LEU A 69 -13.30 7.11 -4.86
CA LEU A 69 -13.35 8.25 -3.94
C LEU A 69 -12.65 9.50 -4.50
N LYS A 70 -11.74 9.35 -5.46
CA LYS A 70 -11.18 10.48 -6.19
C LYS A 70 -12.14 10.83 -7.33
N GLY A 71 -13.10 11.72 -7.04
CA GLY A 71 -13.97 12.31 -8.07
C GLY A 71 -13.18 12.93 -9.24
N PRO A 72 -13.86 13.38 -10.32
CA PRO A 72 -13.27 13.61 -11.65
C PRO A 72 -12.16 14.66 -11.77
N TYR A 73 -11.72 15.28 -10.67
CA TYR A 73 -10.69 16.31 -10.67
C TYR A 73 -9.75 16.17 -9.46
N PRO A 74 -8.51 15.72 -9.64
CA PRO A 74 -7.39 16.21 -8.85
C PRO A 74 -6.81 17.46 -9.55
N CYS A 75 -6.58 18.51 -8.77
CA CYS A 75 -5.78 19.67 -9.20
C CYS A 75 -4.37 19.28 -9.63
#